data_AF-A0A2E4TGW8-F1
#
_entry.id   AF-A0A2E4TGW8-F1
#
_cell.length_a   1.000
_cell.length_b   1.000
_cell.length_c   1.000
_cell.angle_alpha   90.00
_cell.angle_beta   90.00
_cell.angle_gamma   90.00
#
_symmetry.space_group_name_H-M   'P 1'
#
loop_
_entity.id
_entity.type
_entity.pdbx_description
1 polymer ?
#
loop_
_entity_poly.entity_id
_entity_poly.type
_entity_poly.pdbx_seq_one_letter_code
_entity_poly.pdbx_strand_id
1 'polypeptide(L)'
;MIGNSLLIKNNQKIEKTNFEIIKDVFLKIDNLNKNDLSNFLIFKEALNWKTVLSGILKKNYDPEDITEYFSYIESLGEKFKIKDFISQRLYSAHLNFYYGVVVEQSIREIKRKDFEKEKNILSDKSFDNLDNEIFEFLYGNSKIKLWKDFALNFRLKNKSYYVPSKIYCNESDNFDYWLSKIRIIKCTRELNASLLSRGLQHIRGLGIYE
;
A
#
# COMPACT_ATOMS: atom_id res chain seq x y z
N MET A 1 6.64 5.96 -18.86
CA MET A 1 7.48 4.92 -19.47
C MET A 1 8.77 4.83 -18.66
N ILE A 2 8.95 3.75 -17.90
CA ILE A 2 10.19 3.49 -17.15
C ILE A 2 11.26 3.15 -18.19
N GLY A 3 12.17 4.09 -18.47
CA GLY A 3 13.15 4.01 -19.55
C GLY A 3 14.11 2.82 -19.43
N ASN A 4 14.76 2.49 -20.55
CA ASN A 4 15.76 1.42 -20.68
C ASN A 4 16.96 1.52 -19.71
N SER A 5 17.07 2.60 -18.91
CA SER A 5 18.09 2.78 -17.88
C SER A 5 17.92 1.86 -16.66
N LEU A 6 16.72 1.34 -16.43
CA LEU A 6 16.42 0.38 -15.36
C LEU A 6 16.50 -1.08 -15.82
N LEU A 7 17.02 -1.35 -17.03
CA LEU A 7 17.29 -2.70 -17.49
C LEU A 7 18.35 -3.35 -16.60
N ILE A 8 18.02 -4.54 -16.10
CA ILE A 8 18.93 -5.42 -15.40
C ILE A 8 19.36 -6.42 -16.47
N LYS A 9 20.64 -6.40 -16.87
CA LYS A 9 21.15 -7.38 -17.82
C LYS A 9 21.08 -8.77 -17.16
N ASN A 10 20.22 -9.64 -17.67
CA ASN A 10 20.46 -11.08 -17.94
C ASN A 10 19.15 -11.87 -17.96
N ASN A 11 19.00 -12.76 -18.95
CA ASN A 11 18.05 -13.88 -18.96
C ASN A 11 18.56 -14.98 -18.00
N GLN A 12 18.72 -14.66 -16.73
CA GLN A 12 19.15 -15.62 -15.70
C GLN A 12 18.13 -15.62 -14.56
N LYS A 13 17.89 -16.79 -13.97
CA LYS A 13 17.05 -16.96 -12.79
C LYS A 13 17.46 -15.95 -11.72
N ILE A 14 16.48 -15.27 -11.12
CA ILE A 14 16.77 -14.42 -9.96
C ILE A 14 17.15 -15.33 -8.78
N GLU A 15 18.36 -15.19 -8.25
CA GLU A 15 18.69 -15.84 -7.00
C GLU A 15 17.86 -15.18 -5.89
N LYS A 16 17.06 -15.97 -5.17
CA LYS A 16 16.21 -15.47 -4.07
C LYS A 16 16.97 -14.71 -2.99
N THR A 17 18.25 -15.03 -2.79
CA THR A 17 19.15 -14.38 -1.84
C THR A 17 19.81 -13.10 -2.36
N ASN A 18 19.65 -12.77 -3.64
CA ASN A 18 20.27 -11.59 -4.23
C ASN A 18 19.51 -10.32 -3.83
N PHE A 19 19.88 -9.72 -2.70
CA PHE A 19 19.32 -8.43 -2.26
C PHE A 19 19.99 -7.22 -2.88
N GLU A 20 21.18 -7.37 -3.49
CA GLU A 20 21.84 -6.27 -4.22
C GLU A 20 20.97 -5.76 -5.37
N ILE A 21 20.13 -6.61 -5.96
CA ILE A 21 19.16 -6.18 -6.98
C ILE A 21 18.20 -5.09 -6.47
N ILE A 22 17.80 -5.14 -5.21
CA ILE A 22 16.92 -4.13 -4.59
C ILE A 22 17.68 -2.80 -4.55
N LYS A 23 18.92 -2.85 -4.04
CA LYS A 23 19.79 -1.69 -3.92
C LYS A 23 20.10 -1.05 -5.26
N ASP A 24 20.45 -1.84 -6.27
CA ASP A 24 20.74 -1.37 -7.62
C ASP A 24 19.54 -0.68 -8.26
N VAL A 25 18.35 -1.26 -8.10
CA VAL A 25 17.10 -0.69 -8.63
C VAL A 25 16.79 0.63 -7.94
N PHE A 26 16.80 0.67 -6.61
CA PHE A 26 16.40 1.86 -5.88
C PHE A 26 17.45 2.97 -5.90
N LEU A 27 18.74 2.66 -6.05
CA LEU A 27 19.78 3.65 -6.32
C LEU A 27 19.56 4.35 -7.65
N LYS A 28 19.20 3.60 -8.71
CA LYS A 28 18.83 4.18 -10.00
C LYS A 28 17.57 5.05 -9.92
N ILE A 29 16.55 4.60 -9.17
CA ILE A 29 15.31 5.37 -8.97
C ILE A 29 15.59 6.68 -8.20
N ASP A 30 16.45 6.65 -7.19
CA ASP A 30 16.73 7.84 -6.39
C ASP A 30 17.45 8.94 -7.18
N ASN A 31 18.25 8.53 -8.19
CA ASN A 31 18.95 9.43 -9.10
C ASN A 31 18.07 10.02 -10.20
N LEU A 32 16.80 9.63 -10.30
CA LEU A 32 15.87 10.24 -11.24
C LEU A 32 15.57 11.70 -10.87
N ASN A 33 15.22 12.50 -11.87
CA ASN A 33 14.70 13.84 -11.62
C ASN A 33 13.36 13.76 -10.85
N LYS A 34 12.96 14.89 -10.26
CA LYS A 34 11.75 14.96 -9.40
C LYS A 34 10.47 14.52 -10.12
N ASN A 35 10.33 14.83 -11.42
CA ASN A 35 9.15 14.49 -12.19
C ASN A 35 9.07 12.98 -12.44
N ASP A 36 10.18 12.37 -12.84
CA ASP A 36 10.25 10.93 -13.13
C ASP A 36 10.10 10.09 -11.87
N LEU A 37 10.74 10.49 -10.76
CA LEU A 37 10.55 9.84 -9.47
C LEU A 37 9.08 9.86 -9.04
N SER A 38 8.39 10.99 -9.26
CA SER A 38 7.00 11.14 -8.83
C SER A 38 6.04 10.13 -9.47
N ASN A 39 6.42 9.53 -10.60
CA ASN A 39 5.64 8.48 -11.26
C ASN A 39 5.63 7.14 -10.49
N PHE A 40 6.57 6.95 -9.56
CA PHE A 40 6.64 5.76 -8.70
C PHE A 40 5.95 5.97 -7.35
N LEU A 41 5.46 7.18 -7.08
CA LEU A 41 4.95 7.57 -5.79
C LEU A 41 3.44 7.81 -5.82
N ILE A 42 2.74 7.13 -4.91
CA ILE A 42 1.35 7.40 -4.57
C ILE A 42 1.25 8.83 -4.07
N PHE A 43 0.42 9.65 -4.74
CA PHE A 43 0.28 11.08 -4.45
C PHE A 43 1.59 11.87 -4.39
N LYS A 44 2.64 11.42 -5.10
CA LYS A 44 3.99 12.01 -5.06
C LYS A 44 4.67 11.95 -3.68
N GLU A 45 4.16 11.13 -2.76
CA GLU A 45 4.58 11.10 -1.35
C GLU A 45 4.93 9.69 -0.86
N ALA A 46 4.20 8.66 -1.29
CA ALA A 46 4.27 7.32 -0.73
C ALA A 46 4.80 6.29 -1.73
N LEU A 47 5.72 5.42 -1.29
CA LEU A 47 6.39 4.42 -2.13
C LEU A 47 5.99 3.01 -1.72
N ASN A 48 5.26 2.30 -2.60
CA ASN A 48 5.10 0.85 -2.47
C ASN A 48 6.30 0.16 -3.14
N TRP A 49 7.38 -0.09 -2.37
CA TRP A 49 8.63 -0.63 -2.92
C TRP A 49 8.45 -2.01 -3.58
N LYS A 50 7.58 -2.88 -3.04
CA LYS A 50 7.31 -4.20 -3.62
C LYS A 50 6.69 -4.08 -5.01
N THR A 51 5.68 -3.23 -5.16
CA THR A 51 5.01 -2.99 -6.45
C THR A 51 5.97 -2.39 -7.47
N VAL A 52 6.79 -1.41 -7.06
CA VAL A 52 7.79 -0.79 -7.94
C VAL A 52 8.84 -1.80 -8.37
N LEU A 53 9.42 -2.55 -7.43
CA LEU A 53 10.42 -3.57 -7.72
C LEU A 53 9.84 -4.66 -8.63
N SER A 54 8.66 -5.20 -8.30
CA SER A 54 7.97 -6.21 -9.12
C SER A 54 7.73 -5.71 -10.55
N GLY A 55 7.30 -4.47 -10.73
CA GLY A 55 7.10 -3.87 -12.05
C GLY A 55 8.39 -3.75 -12.89
N ILE A 56 9.54 -3.62 -12.23
CA ILE A 56 10.85 -3.58 -12.89
C ILE A 56 11.36 -4.99 -13.18
N LEU A 57 11.25 -5.92 -12.21
CA LEU A 57 11.71 -7.30 -12.35
C LEU A 57 10.96 -8.05 -13.46
N LYS A 58 9.64 -7.82 -13.59
CA LYS A 58 8.79 -8.44 -14.64
C LYS A 58 9.25 -8.17 -16.08
N LYS A 59 10.16 -7.22 -16.30
CA LYS A 59 10.73 -6.95 -17.63
C LYS A 59 11.85 -7.92 -18.00
N ASN A 60 12.51 -8.53 -17.02
CA ASN A 60 13.73 -9.31 -17.22
C ASN A 60 13.70 -10.71 -16.58
N TYR A 61 12.73 -11.00 -15.71
CA TYR A 61 12.62 -12.26 -14.98
C TYR A 61 11.25 -12.89 -15.13
N ASP A 62 11.20 -14.22 -15.05
CA ASP A 62 9.96 -14.98 -15.12
C ASP A 62 9.07 -14.73 -13.89
N PRO A 63 7.73 -14.75 -14.02
CA PRO A 63 6.81 -14.53 -12.91
C PRO A 63 6.97 -15.51 -11.74
N GLU A 64 7.34 -16.77 -12.02
CA GLU A 64 7.57 -17.78 -10.99
C GLU A 64 8.79 -17.45 -10.13
N ASP A 65 9.88 -17.04 -10.76
CA ASP A 65 11.11 -16.59 -10.11
C ASP A 65 10.87 -15.34 -9.24
N ILE A 66 10.08 -14.39 -9.72
CA ILE A 66 9.69 -13.20 -8.96
C ILE A 66 8.85 -13.58 -7.74
N THR A 67 7.93 -14.53 -7.92
CA THR A 67 7.13 -15.07 -6.81
C THR A 67 8.03 -15.72 -5.76
N GLU A 68 8.94 -16.61 -6.16
CA GLU A 68 9.90 -17.27 -5.24
C GLU A 68 10.74 -16.23 -4.49
N TYR A 69 11.20 -15.19 -5.19
CA TYR A 69 11.98 -14.10 -4.62
C TYR A 69 11.24 -13.36 -3.50
N PHE A 70 10.00 -12.92 -3.76
CA PHE A 70 9.21 -12.20 -2.75
C PHE A 70 8.77 -13.11 -1.61
N SER A 71 8.42 -14.38 -1.87
CA SER A 71 8.13 -15.35 -0.82
C SER A 71 9.33 -15.59 0.10
N TYR A 72 10.55 -15.63 -0.46
CA TYR A 72 11.77 -15.72 0.35
C TYR A 72 11.96 -14.48 1.23
N ILE A 73 11.80 -13.27 0.68
CA ILE A 73 11.88 -12.04 1.48
C ILE A 73 10.87 -12.07 2.63
N GLU A 74 9.62 -12.47 2.36
CA GLU A 74 8.58 -12.57 3.38
C GLU A 74 8.92 -13.60 4.46
N SER A 75 9.54 -14.72 4.09
CA SER A 75 9.99 -15.74 5.05
C SER A 75 11.06 -15.25 6.04
N LEU A 76 11.78 -14.17 5.72
CA LEU A 76 12.77 -13.59 6.62
C LEU A 76 12.15 -12.78 7.76
N GLY A 77 10.91 -12.32 7.61
CA GLY A 77 10.21 -11.50 8.61
C GLY A 77 11.07 -10.31 9.07
N GLU A 78 11.26 -10.18 10.38
CA GLU A 78 12.03 -9.10 11.02
C GLU A 78 13.51 -9.02 10.63
N LYS A 79 14.06 -10.11 10.08
CA LYS A 79 15.46 -10.15 9.65
C LYS A 79 15.70 -9.34 8.37
N PHE A 80 14.66 -9.12 7.58
CA PHE A 80 14.72 -8.28 6.39
C PHE A 80 14.23 -6.86 6.71
N LYS A 81 15.03 -5.85 6.42
CA LYS A 81 14.66 -4.45 6.61
C LYS A 81 14.92 -3.67 5.33
N ILE A 82 13.87 -3.19 4.69
CA ILE A 82 13.99 -2.51 3.40
C ILE A 82 14.88 -1.26 3.47
N LYS A 83 14.92 -0.59 4.63
CA LYS A 83 15.76 0.59 4.90
C LYS A 83 17.25 0.33 4.65
N ASP A 84 17.69 -0.92 4.72
CA ASP A 84 19.10 -1.29 4.50
C ASP A 84 19.45 -1.31 3.00
N PHE A 85 18.44 -1.28 2.11
CA PHE A 85 18.59 -1.39 0.66
C PHE A 85 18.13 -0.15 -0.11
N ILE A 86 17.46 0.81 0.53
CA ILE A 86 16.96 2.02 -0.14
C ILE A 86 17.48 3.29 0.53
N SER A 87 17.57 4.38 -0.22
CA SER A 87 18.05 5.65 0.33
C SER A 87 17.08 6.22 1.36
N GLN A 88 17.58 7.10 2.25
CA GLN A 88 16.77 7.72 3.30
C GLN A 88 15.52 8.43 2.75
N ARG A 89 15.62 9.09 1.59
CA ARG A 89 14.47 9.78 0.97
C ARG A 89 13.39 8.77 0.54
N LEU A 90 13.79 7.68 -0.10
CA LEU A 90 12.88 6.63 -0.52
C LEU A 90 12.32 5.85 0.67
N TYR A 91 13.11 5.66 1.73
CA TYR A 91 12.63 5.06 2.96
C TYR A 91 11.56 5.91 3.65
N SER A 92 11.75 7.24 3.72
CA SER A 92 10.69 8.14 4.22
C SER A 92 9.41 8.03 3.38
N ALA A 93 9.53 7.93 2.05
CA ALA A 93 8.36 7.71 1.19
C ALA A 93 7.73 6.32 1.41
N HIS A 94 8.53 5.30 1.68
CA HIS A 94 8.04 3.98 2.04
C HIS A 94 7.29 4.00 3.39
N LEU A 95 7.79 4.72 4.39
CA LEU A 95 7.06 4.91 5.65
C LEU A 95 5.70 5.56 5.43
N ASN A 96 5.58 6.54 4.52
CA ASN A 96 4.27 7.08 4.15
C ASN A 96 3.34 6.00 3.59
N PHE A 97 3.85 5.09 2.73
CA PHE A 97 3.06 3.96 2.25
C PHE A 97 2.68 2.99 3.36
N TYR A 98 3.62 2.62 4.23
CA TYR A 98 3.39 1.70 5.32
C TYR A 98 2.31 2.22 6.28
N TYR A 99 2.43 3.45 6.76
CA TYR A 99 1.44 4.03 7.66
C TYR A 99 0.13 4.44 6.96
N GLY A 100 0.21 4.94 5.73
CA GLY A 100 -0.95 5.45 5.00
C GLY A 100 -1.77 4.37 4.28
N VAL A 101 -1.20 3.19 4.02
CA VAL A 101 -1.90 2.10 3.32
C VAL A 101 -1.95 0.84 4.18
N VAL A 102 -0.79 0.28 4.55
CA VAL A 102 -0.72 -1.02 5.23
C VAL A 102 -1.36 -0.97 6.62
N VAL A 103 -0.99 0.03 7.43
CA VAL A 103 -1.59 0.25 8.75
C VAL A 103 -3.05 0.70 8.61
N GLU A 104 -3.40 1.46 7.58
CA GLU A 104 -4.78 1.89 7.34
C GLU A 104 -5.72 0.71 7.04
N GLN A 105 -5.26 -0.24 6.22
CA GLN A 105 -5.95 -1.51 5.96
C GLN A 105 -6.13 -2.31 7.26
N SER A 106 -5.09 -2.40 8.09
CA SER A 106 -5.19 -3.15 9.35
C SER A 106 -6.11 -2.52 10.37
N ILE A 107 -6.19 -1.18 10.41
CA ILE A 107 -7.16 -0.45 11.25
C ILE A 107 -8.59 -0.85 10.87
N ARG A 108 -8.91 -0.92 9.57
CA ARG A 108 -10.24 -1.37 9.12
C ARG A 108 -10.52 -2.81 9.52
N GLU A 109 -9.57 -3.72 9.37
CA GLU A 109 -9.73 -5.12 9.77
C GLU A 109 -9.93 -5.30 11.29
N ILE A 110 -9.26 -4.48 12.10
CA ILE A 110 -9.47 -4.48 13.55
C ILE A 110 -10.88 -3.97 13.88
N LYS A 111 -11.31 -2.89 13.21
CA LYS A 111 -12.66 -2.36 13.41
C LYS A 111 -13.73 -3.32 12.96
N ARG A 112 -13.49 -4.09 11.90
CA ARG A 112 -14.34 -5.21 11.51
C ARG A 112 -14.52 -6.20 12.65
N LYS A 113 -13.41 -6.68 13.22
CA LYS A 113 -13.45 -7.63 14.36
C LYS A 113 -14.14 -7.06 15.60
N ASP A 114 -14.03 -5.75 15.86
CA ASP A 114 -14.75 -5.09 16.95
C ASP A 114 -16.27 -5.15 16.70
N PHE A 115 -16.72 -4.73 15.51
CA PHE A 115 -18.14 -4.66 15.15
C PHE A 115 -18.79 -6.05 15.05
N GLU A 116 -18.07 -7.05 14.54
CA GLU A 116 -18.55 -8.44 14.49
C GLU A 116 -18.84 -8.99 15.88
N LYS A 117 -17.95 -8.72 16.85
CA LYS A 117 -18.12 -9.11 18.25
C LYS A 117 -19.27 -8.37 18.92
N GLU A 118 -19.35 -7.06 18.74
CA GLU A 118 -20.41 -6.22 19.34
C GLU A 118 -21.80 -6.65 18.87
N LYS A 119 -21.93 -7.09 17.61
CA LYS A 119 -23.21 -7.47 17.00
C LYS A 119 -23.51 -8.97 17.05
N ASN A 120 -22.63 -9.78 17.65
CA ASN A 120 -22.73 -11.25 17.65
C ASN A 120 -22.94 -11.84 16.23
N ILE A 121 -22.29 -11.24 15.23
CA ILE A 121 -22.41 -11.67 13.84
C ILE A 121 -21.42 -12.79 13.59
N LEU A 122 -21.93 -13.96 13.15
CA LEU A 122 -21.14 -15.16 12.86
C LEU A 122 -21.05 -15.49 11.36
N SER A 123 -21.65 -14.69 10.46
CA SER A 123 -21.82 -15.06 9.04
C SER A 123 -21.39 -13.98 8.03
N ASP A 124 -20.86 -14.42 6.89
CA ASP A 124 -20.39 -13.59 5.76
C ASP A 124 -21.48 -12.74 5.08
N LYS A 125 -22.77 -13.05 5.26
CA LYS A 125 -23.86 -12.37 4.53
C LYS A 125 -24.12 -10.92 4.98
N SER A 126 -23.52 -10.46 6.08
CA SER A 126 -23.63 -9.08 6.58
C SER A 126 -22.40 -8.21 6.25
N PHE A 127 -21.48 -8.69 5.42
CA PHE A 127 -20.19 -8.06 5.18
C PHE A 127 -20.32 -6.64 4.62
N ASP A 128 -21.19 -6.40 3.63
CA ASP A 128 -21.34 -5.08 3.00
C ASP A 128 -21.94 -4.03 3.94
N ASN A 129 -22.86 -4.42 4.82
CA ASN A 129 -23.44 -3.52 5.81
C ASN A 129 -22.40 -3.10 6.84
N LEU A 130 -21.64 -4.08 7.34
CA LEU A 130 -20.61 -3.84 8.34
C LEU A 130 -19.45 -3.02 7.75
N ASP A 131 -19.08 -3.25 6.49
CA ASP A 131 -18.06 -2.46 5.79
C ASP A 131 -18.50 -0.99 5.66
N ASN A 132 -19.77 -0.72 5.32
CA ASN A 132 -20.26 0.67 5.28
C ASN A 132 -20.19 1.35 6.66
N GLU A 133 -20.55 0.66 7.73
CA GLU A 133 -20.46 1.21 9.09
C GLU A 133 -19.03 1.51 9.52
N ILE A 134 -18.06 0.64 9.18
CA ILE A 134 -16.64 0.90 9.43
C ILE A 134 -16.19 2.16 8.70
N PHE A 135 -16.58 2.30 7.43
CA PHE A 135 -16.22 3.47 6.63
C PHE A 135 -16.86 4.75 7.16
N GLU A 136 -18.12 4.69 7.59
CA GLU A 136 -18.78 5.82 8.24
C GLU A 136 -18.12 6.19 9.57
N PHE A 137 -17.74 5.20 10.38
CA PHE A 137 -17.03 5.43 11.64
C PHE A 137 -15.65 6.07 11.44
N LEU A 138 -14.83 5.52 10.52
CA LEU A 138 -13.45 5.98 10.32
C LEU A 138 -13.34 7.24 9.46
N TYR A 139 -14.21 7.39 8.48
CA TYR A 139 -14.07 8.39 7.41
C TYR A 139 -15.30 9.30 7.26
N GLY A 140 -16.40 9.00 7.95
CA GLY A 140 -17.59 9.85 8.00
C GLY A 140 -18.52 9.76 6.79
N ASN A 141 -18.36 8.77 5.92
CA ASN A 141 -19.26 8.49 4.80
C ASN A 141 -19.17 7.01 4.40
N SER A 142 -20.16 6.52 3.65
CA SER A 142 -20.14 5.17 3.10
C SER A 142 -19.00 4.97 2.10
N LYS A 143 -18.55 3.71 1.97
CA LYS A 143 -17.44 3.32 1.08
C LYS A 143 -17.66 3.76 -0.37
N ILE A 144 -18.87 3.57 -0.89
CA ILE A 144 -19.21 3.93 -2.27
C ILE A 144 -19.12 5.45 -2.47
N LYS A 145 -19.57 6.25 -1.49
CA LYS A 145 -19.52 7.70 -1.60
C LYS A 145 -18.07 8.20 -1.56
N LEU A 146 -17.27 7.68 -0.63
CA LEU A 146 -15.84 7.98 -0.53
C LEU A 146 -15.08 7.60 -1.80
N TRP A 147 -15.38 6.44 -2.39
CA TRP A 147 -14.80 6.03 -3.67
C TRP A 147 -15.20 6.97 -4.80
N LYS A 148 -16.47 7.38 -4.87
CA LYS A 148 -16.93 8.37 -5.86
C LYS A 148 -16.21 9.70 -5.71
N ASP A 149 -16.07 10.19 -4.49
CA ASP A 149 -15.35 11.43 -4.19
C ASP A 149 -13.88 11.34 -4.59
N PHE A 150 -13.22 10.22 -4.25
CA PHE A 150 -11.84 9.95 -4.68
C PHE A 150 -11.71 9.93 -6.22
N ALA A 151 -12.59 9.19 -6.88
CA ALA A 151 -12.57 9.03 -8.33
C ALA A 151 -12.82 10.36 -9.05
N LEU A 152 -13.73 11.20 -8.56
CA LEU A 152 -14.01 12.53 -9.12
C LEU A 152 -12.82 13.48 -8.94
N ASN A 153 -12.31 13.61 -7.73
CA ASN A 153 -11.33 14.65 -7.40
C ASN A 153 -9.91 14.32 -7.87
N PHE A 154 -9.51 13.05 -7.84
CA PHE A 154 -8.12 12.67 -8.07
C PHE A 154 -7.90 11.91 -9.37
N ARG A 155 -8.82 11.00 -9.72
CA ARG A 155 -8.68 10.17 -10.92
C ARG A 155 -9.19 10.88 -12.17
N LEU A 156 -10.45 11.28 -12.16
CA LEU A 156 -11.17 11.74 -13.34
C LEU A 156 -11.03 13.25 -13.55
N LYS A 157 -10.84 14.02 -12.47
CA LYS A 157 -10.82 15.50 -12.51
C LYS A 157 -12.03 16.00 -13.31
N ASN A 158 -11.82 16.90 -14.28
CA ASN A 158 -12.86 17.48 -15.14
C ASN A 158 -13.31 16.55 -16.31
N LYS A 159 -12.91 15.27 -16.35
CA LYS A 159 -13.02 14.42 -17.55
C LYS A 159 -14.00 13.24 -17.44
N SER A 160 -15.10 13.35 -16.70
CA SER A 160 -15.99 12.18 -16.53
C SER A 160 -17.48 12.47 -16.57
N TYR A 161 -18.14 11.79 -17.52
CA TYR A 161 -19.58 11.54 -17.54
C TYR A 161 -20.01 10.34 -16.68
N TYR A 162 -19.07 9.52 -16.16
CA TYR A 162 -19.39 8.31 -15.38
C TYR A 162 -18.38 8.01 -14.25
N VAL A 163 -18.87 7.95 -13.01
CA VAL A 163 -18.09 7.58 -11.83
C VAL A 163 -18.24 6.07 -11.57
N PRO A 164 -17.16 5.27 -11.58
CA PRO A 164 -17.25 3.84 -11.35
C PRO A 164 -17.83 3.50 -9.98
N SER A 165 -18.69 2.48 -9.93
CA SER A 165 -19.19 1.92 -8.68
C SER A 165 -18.25 0.90 -8.04
N LYS A 166 -17.27 0.38 -8.80
CA LYS A 166 -16.29 -0.61 -8.34
C LYS A 166 -14.91 0.02 -8.12
N ILE A 167 -14.21 -0.47 -7.10
CA ILE A 167 -12.82 -0.14 -6.81
C ILE A 167 -11.93 -1.06 -7.64
N TYR A 168 -11.02 -0.50 -8.43
CA TYR A 168 -10.06 -1.29 -9.21
C TYR A 168 -8.82 -1.64 -8.37
N CYS A 169 -8.28 -2.86 -8.53
CA CYS A 169 -7.14 -3.34 -7.75
C CYS A 169 -5.87 -2.49 -7.89
N ASN A 170 -5.66 -1.85 -9.05
CA ASN A 170 -4.52 -0.95 -9.28
C ASN A 170 -4.70 0.43 -8.63
N GLU A 171 -5.87 0.73 -8.06
CA GLU A 171 -6.22 2.01 -7.45
C GLU A 171 -6.49 1.88 -5.94
N SER A 172 -6.53 0.65 -5.40
CA SER A 172 -6.83 0.41 -3.98
C SER A 172 -5.83 1.08 -3.05
N ASP A 173 -4.53 0.96 -3.34
CA ASP A 173 -3.48 1.58 -2.51
C ASP A 173 -3.59 3.11 -2.53
N ASN A 174 -3.92 3.71 -3.68
CA ASN A 174 -4.15 5.15 -3.79
C ASN A 174 -5.37 5.56 -2.96
N PHE A 175 -6.46 4.79 -3.04
CA PHE A 175 -7.66 5.05 -2.27
C PHE A 175 -7.41 4.95 -0.78
N ASP A 176 -6.72 3.91 -0.33
CA ASP A 176 -6.36 3.70 1.07
C ASP A 176 -5.46 4.81 1.61
N TYR A 177 -4.46 5.22 0.83
CA TYR A 177 -3.62 6.35 1.19
C TYR A 177 -4.42 7.63 1.36
N TRP A 178 -5.38 7.90 0.47
CA TRP A 178 -6.28 9.04 0.59
C TRP A 178 -7.20 8.93 1.82
N LEU A 179 -7.74 7.75 2.11
CA LEU A 179 -8.56 7.50 3.30
C LEU A 179 -7.79 7.75 4.60
N SER A 180 -6.51 7.38 4.66
CA SER A 180 -5.67 7.66 5.83
C SER A 180 -5.57 9.14 6.14
N LYS A 181 -5.46 9.99 5.10
CA LYS A 181 -5.45 11.45 5.26
C LYS A 181 -6.77 11.97 5.81
N ILE A 182 -7.90 11.43 5.34
CA ILE A 182 -9.22 11.77 5.86
C ILE A 182 -9.33 11.40 7.34
N ARG A 183 -8.94 10.17 7.70
CA ARG A 183 -9.00 9.69 9.08
C ARG A 183 -8.19 10.55 10.03
N ILE A 184 -6.95 10.92 9.65
CA ILE A 184 -6.09 11.79 10.46
C ILE A 184 -6.75 13.15 10.75
N ILE A 185 -7.49 13.71 9.78
CA ILE A 185 -8.19 14.99 9.95
C ILE A 185 -9.43 14.84 10.84
N LYS A 186 -10.14 13.71 10.74
CA LYS A 186 -11.43 13.50 11.43
C LYS A 186 -11.30 12.94 12.84
N CYS A 187 -10.34 12.06 13.11
CA CYS A 187 -10.20 11.43 14.42
C CYS A 187 -9.60 12.38 15.44
N THR A 188 -10.05 12.28 16.69
CA THR A 188 -9.32 12.91 17.80
C THR A 188 -7.93 12.30 17.95
N ARG A 189 -7.00 13.01 18.58
CA ARG A 189 -5.60 12.56 18.71
C ARG A 189 -5.51 11.24 19.48
N GLU A 190 -6.34 11.09 20.51
CA GLU A 190 -6.39 9.91 21.39
C GLU A 190 -6.90 8.70 20.61
N LEU A 191 -8.00 8.87 19.86
CA LEU A 191 -8.54 7.80 19.01
C LEU A 191 -7.54 7.42 17.92
N ASN A 192 -6.91 8.41 17.27
CA ASN A 192 -5.91 8.17 16.24
C ASN A 192 -4.71 7.36 16.78
N ALA A 193 -4.17 7.75 17.94
CA ALA A 193 -3.07 7.02 18.59
C ALA A 193 -3.47 5.58 18.95
N SER A 194 -4.68 5.39 19.49
CA SER A 194 -5.21 4.06 19.82
C SER A 194 -5.35 3.18 18.58
N LEU A 195 -5.96 3.69 17.50
CA LEU A 195 -6.12 2.95 16.24
C LEU A 195 -4.78 2.57 15.63
N LEU A 196 -3.83 3.50 15.57
CA LEU A 196 -2.48 3.24 15.05
C LEU A 196 -1.76 2.17 15.88
N SER A 197 -1.81 2.26 17.20
CA SER A 197 -1.19 1.27 18.09
C SER A 197 -1.76 -0.13 17.87
N ARG A 198 -3.09 -0.26 17.83
CA ARG A 198 -3.78 -1.53 17.55
C ARG A 198 -3.46 -2.04 16.14
N GLY A 199 -3.48 -1.14 15.15
CA GLY A 199 -3.14 -1.42 13.74
C GLY A 199 -1.76 -2.02 13.57
N LEU A 200 -0.76 -1.40 14.20
CA LEU A 200 0.63 -1.87 14.23
C LEU A 200 0.76 -3.23 14.93
N GLN A 201 0.11 -3.40 16.08
CA GLN A 201 0.12 -4.67 16.79
C GLN A 201 -0.47 -5.80 15.93
N HIS A 202 -1.56 -5.52 15.20
CA HIS A 202 -2.20 -6.51 14.34
C HIS A 202 -1.28 -6.97 13.20
N ILE A 203 -0.66 -6.04 12.47
CA ILE A 203 0.20 -6.40 11.32
C ILE A 203 1.52 -7.04 11.74
N ARG A 204 2.09 -6.65 12.89
CA ARG A 204 3.25 -7.35 13.46
C ARG A 204 2.89 -8.80 13.81
N GLY A 205 1.69 -9.04 14.33
CA GLY A 205 1.17 -10.40 14.54
C GLY A 205 1.02 -11.23 13.27
N LEU A 206 0.97 -10.58 12.10
CA LEU A 206 0.96 -11.21 10.77
C LEU A 206 2.36 -11.31 10.14
N GLY A 207 3.42 -10.89 10.83
CA GLY A 207 4.79 -10.87 10.31
C GLY A 207 5.04 -9.78 9.25
N ILE A 208 4.22 -8.73 9.23
CA ILE A 208 4.38 -7.58 8.33
C ILE A 208 5.07 -6.45 9.08
N TYR A 209 6.18 -5.97 8.52
CA TYR A 209 7.04 -4.95 9.10
C TYR A 209 7.23 -3.78 8.14
N GLU A 210 7.69 -2.66 8.68
CA GLU A 210 8.14 -1.49 7.92
C GLU A 210 9.41 -1.78 7.12
#